data_AF-A0A934U6Q9-F1
#
_entry.id   AF-A0A934U6Q9-F1
#
_cell.length_a   1.000
_cell.length_b   1.000
_cell.length_c   1.000
_cell.angle_alpha   90.00
_cell.angle_beta   90.00
_cell.angle_gamma   90.00
#
_symmetry.space_group_name_H-M   'P 1'
#
loop_
_entity.id
_entity.type
_entity.pdbx_description
1 polymer ?
#
loop_
_entity_poly.entity_id
_entity_poly.type
_entity_poly.pdbx_seq_one_letter_code
_entity_poly.pdbx_strand_id
1 'polypeptide(L)'
;MRIKWDPNAFYDLRRSPGVVSDLEERASRVQAAAGGSEGGYETSSQQGVKSPQGRWRTSVVTATAEAMQDNATNNTLIRALDAGR
;
A
#
# COMPACT_ATOMS: atom_id res chain seq x y z
N MET A 1 -5.01 5.45 38.74
CA MET A 1 -4.79 6.31 37.55
C MET A 1 -5.81 5.93 36.49
N ARG A 2 -6.56 6.88 35.90
CA ARG A 2 -7.55 6.62 34.84
C ARG A 2 -7.05 7.24 33.54
N ILE A 3 -6.66 6.42 32.56
CA ILE A 3 -6.23 6.89 31.24
C ILE A 3 -7.47 7.23 30.42
N LYS A 4 -7.48 8.41 29.79
CA LYS A 4 -8.50 8.83 28.82
C LYS A 4 -7.85 8.92 27.45
N TRP A 5 -8.32 8.11 26.51
CA TRP A 5 -7.85 8.10 25.14
C TRP A 5 -8.54 9.17 24.29
N ASP A 6 -7.81 9.75 23.35
CA ASP A 6 -8.37 10.53 22.24
C ASP A 6 -8.39 9.66 20.97
N PRO A 7 -9.57 9.19 20.52
CA PRO A 7 -9.70 8.41 19.30
C PRO A 7 -9.21 9.14 18.04
N ASN A 8 -9.26 10.48 18.02
CA ASN A 8 -8.81 11.28 16.87
C ASN A 8 -7.28 11.31 16.79
N ALA A 9 -6.58 11.38 17.92
CA ALA A 9 -5.12 11.31 17.94
C ALA A 9 -4.58 10.04 17.26
N PHE A 10 -5.27 8.90 17.43
CA PHE A 10 -4.91 7.66 16.72
C PHE A 10 -5.18 7.73 15.21
N TYR A 11 -6.22 8.45 14.79
CA TYR A 11 -6.50 8.67 13.37
C TYR A 11 -5.39 9.51 12.74
N ASP A 12 -5.02 10.62 13.37
CA ASP A 12 -3.98 11.53 12.89
C ASP A 12 -2.61 10.87 12.85
N LEU A 13 -2.27 10.07 13.87
CA LEU A 13 -1.03 9.29 13.91
C LEU A 13 -0.91 8.36 12.69
N ARG A 14 -2.00 7.68 12.31
CA ARG A 14 -2.05 6.70 11.21
C ARG A 14 -2.04 7.32 9.80
N ARG A 15 -2.04 8.65 9.71
CA ARG A 15 -1.88 9.43 8.47
C ARG A 15 -0.75 10.45 8.56
N SER A 16 0.09 10.34 9.58
CA SER A 16 1.23 11.24 9.75
C SER A 16 2.18 11.11 8.56
N PRO A 17 2.89 12.18 8.16
CA PRO A 17 3.74 12.17 6.97
C PRO A 17 4.76 11.02 6.93
N GLY A 18 5.32 10.64 8.09
CA GLY A 18 6.25 9.51 8.18
C GLY A 18 5.60 8.15 7.90
N VAL A 19 4.36 7.94 8.33
CA VAL A 19 3.59 6.71 8.02
C VAL A 19 3.23 6.66 6.53
N VAL A 20 2.83 7.79 5.96
CA VAL A 20 2.51 7.88 4.52
C VAL A 20 3.74 7.56 3.69
N SER A 21 4.87 8.21 3.98
CA SER A 21 6.13 8.02 3.26
C SER A 21 6.63 6.57 3.34
N ASP A 22 6.59 5.94 4.51
CA ASP A 22 7.00 4.53 4.67
C ASP A 22 6.11 3.60 3.83
N LEU A 23 4.79 3.81 3.84
CA LEU A 23 3.86 2.98 3.06
C LEU A 23 4.02 3.16 1.55
N GLU A 24 4.29 4.38 1.09
CA GLU A 24 4.56 4.70 -0.31
C GLU A 24 5.88 4.09 -0.79
N GLU A 25 6.93 4.18 0.03
CA GLU A 25 8.22 3.56 -0.27
C GLU A 25 8.11 2.04 -0.38
N ARG A 26 7.40 1.40 0.56
CA ARG A 26 7.12 -0.04 0.51
C ARG A 26 6.36 -0.43 -0.76
N ALA A 27 5.34 0.35 -1.14
CA ALA A 27 4.57 0.09 -2.35
C ALA A 27 5.44 0.24 -3.62
N SER A 28 6.32 1.25 -3.66
CA SER A 28 7.27 1.45 -4.75
C SER A 28 8.24 0.26 -4.88
N ARG A 29 8.77 -0.27 -3.76
CA ARG A 29 9.62 -1.47 -3.78
C ARG A 29 8.89 -2.71 -4.31
N VAL A 30 7.65 -2.93 -3.88
CA VAL A 30 6.81 -4.03 -4.38
C VAL A 30 6.52 -3.87 -5.88
N GLN A 31 6.18 -2.65 -6.32
CA GLN A 31 5.95 -2.35 -7.73
C GLN A 31 7.19 -2.63 -8.57
N ALA A 32 8.35 -2.12 -8.15
CA ALA A 32 9.62 -2.35 -8.83
C ALA A 32 9.95 -3.86 -8.93
N ALA A 33 9.76 -4.61 -7.85
CA ALA A 33 9.96 -6.06 -7.83
C ALA A 33 8.97 -6.84 -8.73
N ALA A 34 7.76 -6.30 -8.94
CA ALA A 34 6.78 -6.89 -9.86
C ALA A 34 7.08 -6.61 -11.34
N GLY A 35 7.94 -5.64 -11.66
CA GLY A 35 8.27 -5.24 -13.04
C GLY A 35 8.06 -3.76 -13.34
N GLY A 36 7.65 -2.95 -12.34
CA GLY A 36 7.47 -1.51 -12.48
C GLY A 36 6.30 -1.11 -13.40
N SER A 37 6.20 0.20 -13.66
CA SER A 37 5.21 0.74 -14.63
C SER A 37 5.42 0.19 -16.04
N GLU A 38 6.65 -0.09 -16.43
CA GLU A 38 6.95 -0.73 -17.73
C GLU A 38 6.35 -2.13 -17.85
N GLY A 39 6.36 -2.90 -16.75
CA GLY A 39 5.67 -4.19 -16.64
C GLY A 39 4.15 -4.08 -16.49
N GLY A 40 3.57 -2.87 -16.53
CA GLY A 40 2.14 -2.63 -16.37
C GLY A 40 1.65 -2.70 -14.92
N TYR A 41 2.53 -2.48 -13.93
CA TYR A 41 2.16 -2.41 -12.52
C TYR A 41 2.18 -0.97 -12.02
N GLU A 42 1.09 -0.56 -11.37
CA GLU A 42 0.89 0.80 -10.89
C GLU A 42 0.63 0.84 -9.39
N THR A 43 1.03 1.93 -8.76
CA THR A 43 0.79 2.17 -7.33
C THR A 43 -0.34 3.17 -7.13
N SER A 44 -1.06 3.03 -6.01
CA SER A 44 -1.95 4.07 -5.50
C SER A 44 -1.76 4.23 -4.00
N SER A 45 -1.92 5.46 -3.52
CA SER A 45 -1.76 5.85 -2.11
C SER A 45 -2.93 6.73 -1.71
N GLN A 46 -3.63 6.37 -0.64
CA GLN A 46 -4.81 7.11 -0.21
C GLN A 46 -5.18 6.89 1.25
N GLN A 47 -5.82 7.91 1.82
CA GLN A 47 -6.48 7.83 3.12
C GLN A 47 -7.70 6.90 3.04
N GLY A 48 -7.71 5.82 3.82
CA GLY A 48 -8.89 4.97 3.97
C GLY A 48 -10.03 5.72 4.68
N VAL A 49 -11.26 5.39 4.30
CA VAL A 49 -12.48 5.95 4.91
C VAL A 49 -12.47 5.67 6.41
N LYS A 50 -12.83 6.67 7.22
CA LYS A 50 -12.92 6.56 8.68
C LYS A 50 -14.15 5.74 9.10
N SER A 51 -14.07 4.43 8.93
CA SER A 51 -15.09 3.45 9.36
C SER A 51 -14.44 2.10 9.68
N PRO A 52 -14.11 1.77 10.95
CA PRO A 52 -14.09 2.63 12.15
C PRO A 52 -12.80 3.47 12.25
N GLN A 53 -11.78 3.10 11.50
CA GLN A 53 -10.40 3.46 11.82
C GLN A 53 -9.78 4.40 10.78
N GLY A 54 -10.05 4.27 9.47
CA GLY A 54 -9.46 5.10 8.43
C GLY A 54 -7.92 5.10 8.44
N ARG A 55 -7.32 3.99 8.04
CA ARG A 55 -5.86 3.85 7.95
C ARG A 55 -5.39 4.37 6.60
N TRP A 56 -4.19 4.94 6.55
CA TRP A 56 -3.52 5.11 5.27
C TRP A 56 -3.29 3.75 4.62
N ARG A 57 -3.46 3.66 3.30
CA ARG A 57 -3.24 2.43 2.55
C ARG A 57 -2.55 2.75 1.23
N THR A 58 -1.71 1.83 0.82
CA THR A 58 -1.16 1.78 -0.52
C THR A 58 -1.61 0.49 -1.22
N SER A 59 -1.60 0.47 -2.53
CA SER A 59 -1.97 -0.69 -3.33
C SER A 59 -1.10 -0.74 -4.58
N VAL A 60 -0.70 -1.95 -4.96
CA VAL A 60 -0.02 -2.22 -6.23
C VAL A 60 -1.00 -3.03 -7.08
N VAL A 61 -1.28 -2.56 -8.29
CA VAL A 61 -2.30 -3.14 -9.17
C VAL A 61 -1.74 -3.39 -10.56
N THR A 62 -2.35 -4.32 -11.28
CA THR A 62 -2.11 -4.52 -12.71
C THR A 62 -2.91 -3.50 -13.52
N ALA A 63 -2.24 -2.65 -14.28
CA ALA A 63 -2.85 -1.61 -15.11
C ALA A 63 -3.09 -2.07 -16.56
N THR A 64 -2.43 -3.15 -17.00
CA THR A 64 -2.52 -3.66 -18.38
C THR A 64 -3.00 -5.12 -18.43
N ALA A 65 -3.50 -5.55 -19.59
CA ALA A 65 -3.97 -6.91 -19.80
C ALA A 65 -2.82 -7.92 -19.69
N GLU A 66 -1.62 -7.54 -20.15
CA GLU A 66 -0.40 -8.32 -20.05
C GLU A 66 -0.01 -8.53 -18.58
N ALA A 67 -0.03 -7.47 -17.77
CA ALA A 67 0.26 -7.56 -16.34
C ALA A 67 -0.77 -8.41 -15.57
N MET A 68 -2.05 -8.33 -15.97
CA MET A 68 -3.10 -9.18 -15.43
C MET A 68 -2.84 -10.66 -15.71
N GLN A 69 -2.51 -10.99 -16.97
CA GLN A 69 -2.20 -12.36 -17.38
C GLN A 69 -0.93 -12.89 -16.69
N ASP A 70 0.12 -12.07 -16.63
CA ASP A 70 1.36 -12.40 -15.95
C ASP A 70 1.11 -12.68 -14.46
N ASN A 71 0.44 -11.77 -13.76
CA ASN A 71 0.15 -11.94 -12.34
C ASN A 71 -0.71 -13.19 -12.09
N ALA A 72 -1.70 -13.47 -12.93
CA ALA A 72 -2.55 -14.66 -12.81
C ALA A 72 -1.79 -15.98 -13.04
N THR A 73 -0.78 -15.97 -13.91
CA THR A 73 0.00 -17.16 -14.27
C THR A 73 1.15 -17.39 -13.28
N ASN A 74 1.84 -16.30 -12.90
CA ASN A 74 3.11 -16.34 -12.19
C ASN A 74 3.02 -15.96 -10.71
N ASN A 75 1.85 -15.48 -10.24
CA ASN A 75 1.64 -14.94 -8.90
C ASN A 75 2.61 -13.80 -8.56
N THR A 76 2.92 -12.96 -9.55
CA THR A 76 3.96 -11.92 -9.51
C THR A 76 3.81 -11.00 -8.30
N LEU A 77 2.61 -10.47 -8.02
CA LEU A 77 2.40 -9.57 -6.88
C LEU A 77 2.59 -10.25 -5.52
N ILE A 78 2.15 -11.51 -5.37
CA ILE A 78 2.33 -12.25 -4.12
C ILE A 78 3.82 -12.53 -3.88
N ARG A 79 4.55 -12.88 -4.94
CA ARG A 79 6.00 -13.12 -4.87
C ARG A 79 6.80 -11.84 -4.63
N ALA A 80 6.33 -10.70 -5.14
CA ALA A 80 6.94 -9.39 -4.93
C ALA A 80 6.67 -8.80 -3.54
N LEU A 81 5.73 -9.34 -2.78
CA LEU A 81 5.27 -8.75 -1.51
C LEU A 81 6.39 -8.57 -0.48
N ASP A 82 7.35 -9.49 -0.43
CA ASP A 82 8.46 -9.43 0.53
C ASP A 82 9.40 -8.24 0.29
N ALA A 83 9.41 -7.64 -0.91
CA ALA A 83 10.15 -6.40 -1.19
C ALA A 83 9.63 -5.20 -0.37
N GLY A 84 8.39 -5.27 0.11
CA GLY A 84 7.77 -4.26 0.97
C GLY A 84 8.02 -4.43 2.46
N ARG A 85 8.82 -5.43 2.90
CA ARG A 85 9.18 -5.60 4.31
C ARG A 85 10.14 -4.54 4.81
#